data_AF-A0A358DT64-F1
#
_entry.id   AF-A0A358DT64-F1
#
_cell.length_a   1.000
_cell.length_b   1.000
_cell.length_c   1.000
_cell.angle_alpha   90.00
_cell.angle_beta   90.00
_cell.angle_gamma   90.00
#
_symmetry.space_group_name_H-M   'P 1'
#
loop_
_entity.id
_entity.type
_entity.pdbx_description
1 polymer ?
#
loop_
_entity_poly.entity_id
_entity_poly.type
_entity_poly.pdbx_seq_one_letter_code
_entity_poly.pdbx_strand_id
1 'polypeptide(L)'
;MKAENPYASALDGLVLDDPVAAFFAFCREREAVRCRRAAGEPAPWSEDEIFQKARFLNVFREDDRGSQALRRFAEPVAEQLERLVHGLFFARWCNRQSTLDALSADLLESPEALISALESLPEPPWCNWTAYPVGPVRWQGQRYNRWDSATDLFRRIRPELTKTICAAGGDVIKATEAVNGLLHMDNDFPIFMAVMDLAWFRPDIIDPASPVPTGIGAAPFLDRLEAALGAKDHQETAQRMIELQASHWPEAKRAFQPIDIEYLACECRKYYSYVNGSKAFEGKNRFLANQSPRILFDLPSKHAGNEPLLTQIHVIAGGPCSGKTTLLKAFAEAGYRVEVETAERMIQEGLAQGQTAQELRADPMAWQQEVLRQDHALFQ
;
A
#
# COMPACT_ATOMS: atom_id res chain seq x y z
N MET A 1 -5.73 13.65 -18.65
CA MET A 1 -6.90 13.95 -17.80
C MET A 1 -6.54 13.57 -16.38
N LYS A 2 -6.62 14.49 -15.40
CA LYS A 2 -6.58 14.10 -13.99
C LYS A 2 -7.80 13.18 -13.77
N ALA A 3 -7.59 12.00 -13.19
CA ALA A 3 -8.69 11.11 -12.86
C ALA A 3 -9.67 11.85 -11.92
N GLU A 4 -10.97 11.67 -12.16
CA GLU A 4 -12.03 12.26 -11.34
C GLU A 4 -11.94 11.73 -9.91
N ASN A 5 -12.05 12.60 -8.90
CA ASN A 5 -11.96 12.18 -7.50
C ASN A 5 -13.20 11.33 -7.14
N PRO A 6 -13.07 10.01 -6.88
CA PRO A 6 -14.20 9.12 -6.62
C PRO A 6 -14.92 9.43 -5.30
N TYR A 7 -14.38 10.34 -4.49
CA TYR A 7 -14.92 10.71 -3.19
C TYR A 7 -15.51 12.12 -3.15
N ALA A 8 -15.49 12.87 -4.25
CA ALA A 8 -15.92 14.27 -4.29
C ALA A 8 -17.34 14.45 -3.72
N SER A 9 -18.27 13.58 -4.12
CA SER A 9 -19.67 13.61 -3.68
C SER A 9 -19.95 12.79 -2.41
N ALA A 10 -18.92 12.25 -1.75
CA ALA A 10 -19.11 11.29 -0.64
C ALA A 10 -19.90 11.87 0.53
N LEU A 11 -19.90 13.19 0.67
CA LEU A 11 -20.57 13.89 1.77
C LEU A 11 -21.72 14.78 1.26
N ASP A 12 -22.11 14.70 -0.01
CA ASP A 12 -23.22 15.49 -0.54
C ASP A 12 -24.50 15.23 0.26
N GLY A 13 -25.22 16.30 0.61
CA GLY A 13 -26.41 16.24 1.48
C GLY A 13 -26.13 16.14 2.99
N LEU A 14 -24.88 15.91 3.40
CA LEU A 14 -24.53 15.93 4.82
C LEU A 14 -24.63 17.36 5.38
N VAL A 15 -25.42 17.51 6.44
CA VAL A 15 -25.51 18.75 7.22
C VAL A 15 -24.62 18.61 8.46
N LEU A 16 -23.64 19.51 8.59
CA LEU A 16 -22.79 19.67 9.78
C LEU A 16 -22.84 21.12 10.22
N ASP A 17 -23.41 21.39 11.38
CA ASP A 17 -23.56 22.76 11.90
C ASP A 17 -22.20 23.40 12.22
N ASP A 18 -21.27 22.60 12.75
CA ASP A 18 -19.90 23.02 13.05
C ASP A 18 -18.90 21.93 12.64
N PRO A 19 -18.36 21.98 11.40
CA PRO A 19 -17.36 21.03 10.91
C PRO A 19 -16.09 20.97 11.77
N VAL A 20 -15.69 22.08 12.41
CA VAL A 20 -14.51 22.16 13.28
C VAL A 20 -14.75 21.37 14.55
N ALA A 21 -15.87 21.60 15.24
CA ALA A 21 -16.24 20.82 16.42
C ALA A 21 -16.43 19.34 16.07
N ALA A 22 -17.02 19.03 14.90
CA ALA A 22 -17.19 17.67 14.40
C ALA A 22 -15.85 16.94 14.17
N PHE A 23 -14.84 17.65 13.64
CA PHE A 23 -13.49 17.11 13.46
C PHE A 23 -12.85 16.73 14.80
N PHE A 24 -12.86 17.65 15.77
CA PHE A 24 -12.25 17.39 17.07
C PHE A 24 -13.03 16.36 17.91
N ALA A 25 -14.36 16.31 17.77
CA ALA A 25 -15.17 15.26 18.39
C ALA A 25 -14.78 13.88 17.86
N PHE A 26 -14.61 13.73 16.54
CA PHE A 26 -14.10 12.49 15.94
C PHE A 26 -12.72 12.13 16.50
N CYS A 27 -11.80 13.09 16.58
CA CYS A 27 -10.45 12.86 17.10
C CYS A 27 -10.47 12.36 18.55
N ARG A 28 -11.21 13.02 19.44
CA ARG A 28 -11.31 12.64 20.86
C ARG A 28 -11.89 11.23 21.02
N GLU A 29 -13.00 10.92 20.35
CA GLU A 29 -13.61 9.59 20.47
C GLU A 29 -12.70 8.51 19.88
N ARG A 30 -12.07 8.78 18.72
CA ARG A 30 -11.16 7.82 18.10
C ARG A 30 -9.93 7.55 18.97
N GLU A 31 -9.40 8.57 19.63
CA GLU A 31 -8.28 8.39 20.56
C GLU A 31 -8.71 7.67 21.84
N ALA A 32 -9.91 7.94 22.37
CA ALA A 32 -10.47 7.18 23.49
C ALA A 32 -10.61 5.68 23.16
N VAL A 33 -11.10 5.35 21.95
CA VAL A 33 -11.11 3.97 21.43
C VAL A 33 -9.71 3.35 21.45
N ARG A 34 -8.67 4.08 21.02
CA ARG A 34 -7.29 3.58 21.04
C ARG A 34 -6.82 3.32 22.48
N CYS A 35 -7.07 4.25 23.40
CA CYS A 35 -6.69 4.11 24.81
C CYS A 35 -7.35 2.90 25.48
N ARG A 36 -8.67 2.73 25.32
CA ARG A 36 -9.40 1.56 25.86
C ARG A 36 -8.86 0.24 25.32
N ARG A 37 -8.56 0.18 24.03
CA ARG A 37 -7.90 -0.98 23.39
C ARG A 37 -6.51 -1.25 23.96
N ALA A 38 -5.70 -0.20 24.14
CA ALA A 38 -4.35 -0.32 24.70
C ALA A 38 -4.36 -0.75 26.17
N ALA A 39 -5.41 -0.38 26.92
CA ALA A 39 -5.64 -0.83 28.30
C ALA A 39 -6.13 -2.30 28.41
N GLY A 40 -6.41 -2.95 27.28
CA GLY A 40 -6.90 -4.34 27.26
C GLY A 40 -8.38 -4.48 27.64
N GLU A 41 -9.16 -3.40 27.59
CA GLU A 41 -10.60 -3.44 27.87
C GLU A 41 -11.34 -4.34 26.85
N PRO A 42 -12.43 -5.01 27.26
CA PRO A 42 -13.26 -5.78 26.34
C PRO A 42 -14.02 -4.85 25.38
N ALA A 43 -14.32 -5.36 24.18
CA ALA A 43 -15.20 -4.66 23.24
C ALA A 43 -16.68 -4.67 23.73
N PRO A 44 -17.51 -3.69 23.34
CA PRO A 44 -17.21 -2.56 22.45
C PRO A 44 -16.39 -1.45 23.12
N TRP A 45 -15.49 -0.81 22.36
CA TRP A 45 -14.64 0.28 22.84
C TRP A 45 -15.21 1.68 22.54
N SER A 46 -16.48 1.78 22.19
CA SER A 46 -17.23 3.02 21.95
C SER A 46 -18.71 2.67 21.90
N GLU A 47 -19.58 3.58 22.34
CA GLU A 47 -21.03 3.46 22.15
C GLU A 47 -21.47 3.81 20.72
N ASP A 48 -20.59 4.44 19.94
CA ASP A 48 -20.85 4.76 18.54
C ASP A 48 -20.69 3.52 17.66
N GLU A 49 -21.80 3.10 17.05
CA GLU A 49 -21.84 1.94 16.16
C GLU A 49 -20.89 2.05 14.96
N ILE A 50 -20.60 3.26 14.46
CA ILE A 50 -19.66 3.46 13.36
C ILE A 50 -18.25 3.08 13.83
N PHE A 51 -17.82 3.52 15.01
CA PHE A 51 -16.52 3.12 15.58
C PHE A 51 -16.46 1.62 15.92
N GLN A 52 -17.59 0.99 16.21
CA GLN A 52 -17.67 -0.46 16.42
C GLN A 52 -17.58 -1.27 15.11
N LYS A 53 -18.13 -0.76 14.01
CA LYS A 53 -18.35 -1.52 12.76
C LYS A 53 -17.43 -1.12 11.61
N ALA A 54 -16.83 0.07 11.62
CA ALA A 54 -15.96 0.57 10.55
C ALA A 54 -14.47 0.60 10.95
N ARG A 55 -13.61 0.59 9.92
CA ARG A 55 -12.15 0.68 10.08
C ARG A 55 -11.70 2.13 10.01
N PHE A 56 -11.04 2.57 11.06
CA PHE A 56 -10.37 3.86 11.14
C PHE A 56 -8.93 3.69 11.59
N LEU A 57 -8.07 4.55 11.07
CA LEU A 57 -6.69 4.64 11.53
C LEU A 57 -6.64 5.33 12.91
N ASN A 58 -5.51 5.26 13.60
CA ASN A 58 -5.37 6.01 14.86
C ASN A 58 -5.26 7.50 14.57
N VAL A 59 -5.50 8.33 15.59
CA VAL A 59 -5.40 9.78 15.43
C VAL A 59 -3.98 10.20 15.11
N PHE A 60 -3.02 9.64 15.84
CA PHE A 60 -1.60 9.89 15.68
C PHE A 60 -0.94 8.74 14.94
N ARG A 61 -0.27 9.04 13.83
CA ARG A 61 0.34 8.04 12.93
C ARG A 61 1.37 7.16 13.63
N GLU A 62 2.06 7.67 14.65
CA GLU A 62 3.03 6.90 15.44
C GLU A 62 2.41 5.73 16.22
N ASP A 63 1.09 5.75 16.43
CA ASP A 63 0.36 4.68 17.11
C ASP A 63 -0.16 3.62 16.13
N ASP A 64 -0.03 3.85 14.82
CA ASP A 64 -0.35 2.85 13.81
C ASP A 64 0.71 1.74 13.77
N ARG A 65 0.25 0.49 13.75
CA ARG A 65 1.13 -0.69 13.75
C ARG A 65 2.13 -0.69 12.59
N GLY A 66 1.69 -0.26 11.41
CA GLY A 66 2.55 -0.15 10.23
C GLY A 66 3.65 0.90 10.40
N SER A 67 3.33 2.04 11.02
CA SER A 67 4.32 3.09 11.33
C SER A 67 5.32 2.62 12.38
N GLN A 68 4.88 1.88 13.40
CA GLN A 68 5.79 1.31 14.40
C GLN A 68 6.74 0.27 13.81
N ALA A 69 6.24 -0.58 12.91
CA ALA A 69 7.07 -1.56 12.20
C ALA A 69 8.09 -0.89 11.28
N LEU A 70 7.66 0.12 10.51
CA LEU A 70 8.57 0.95 9.70
C LEU A 70 9.64 1.60 10.56
N ARG A 71 9.27 2.14 11.73
CA ARG A 71 10.25 2.75 12.63
C ARG A 71 11.30 1.76 13.09
N ARG A 72 10.89 0.59 13.58
CA ARG A 72 11.83 -0.49 13.98
C ARG A 72 12.73 -0.94 12.82
N PHE A 73 12.17 -1.05 11.62
CA PHE A 73 12.92 -1.45 10.43
C PHE A 73 13.98 -0.42 10.01
N ALA A 74 13.65 0.87 10.06
CA ALA A 74 14.53 1.94 9.57
C ALA A 74 15.50 2.49 10.63
N GLU A 75 15.20 2.33 11.92
CA GLU A 75 16.03 2.82 13.04
C GLU A 75 17.53 2.45 12.91
N PRO A 76 17.92 1.20 12.56
CA PRO A 76 19.34 0.83 12.48
C PRO A 76 20.14 1.59 11.41
N VAL A 77 19.46 2.21 10.44
CA VAL A 77 20.08 2.97 9.34
C VAL A 77 19.77 4.46 9.40
N ALA A 78 19.18 4.97 10.50
CA ALA A 78 18.72 6.35 10.62
C ALA A 78 19.82 7.42 10.40
N GLU A 79 21.05 7.13 10.83
CA GLU A 79 22.21 8.03 10.66
C GLU A 79 22.79 8.03 9.24
N GLN A 80 22.47 7.01 8.44
CA GLN A 80 23.00 6.83 7.08
C GLN A 80 21.95 7.27 6.06
N LEU A 81 21.89 8.57 5.76
CA LEU A 81 20.79 9.21 5.03
C LEU A 81 20.35 8.45 3.75
N GLU A 82 21.28 8.04 2.89
CA GLU A 82 20.93 7.30 1.67
C GLU A 82 20.31 5.91 1.96
N ARG A 83 20.79 5.23 3.00
CA ARG A 83 20.25 3.93 3.43
C ARG A 83 18.91 4.11 4.12
N LEU A 84 18.73 5.17 4.90
CA LEU A 84 17.44 5.54 5.47
C LEU A 84 16.41 5.82 4.37
N VAL A 85 16.74 6.68 3.40
CA VAL A 85 15.85 6.97 2.25
C VAL A 85 15.49 5.67 1.52
N HIS A 86 16.46 4.81 1.22
CA HIS A 86 16.20 3.51 0.62
C HIS A 86 15.24 2.66 1.46
N GLY A 87 15.49 2.58 2.78
CA GLY A 87 14.67 1.82 3.72
C GLY A 87 13.23 2.31 3.81
N LEU A 88 13.01 3.62 3.82
CA LEU A 88 11.68 4.22 3.87
C LEU A 88 10.88 3.98 2.59
N PHE A 89 11.53 4.12 1.42
CA PHE A 89 10.90 3.80 0.13
C PHE A 89 10.55 2.32 0.04
N PHE A 90 11.47 1.42 0.41
CA PHE A 90 11.19 -0.02 0.49
C PHE A 90 10.03 -0.31 1.44
N ALA A 91 10.02 0.30 2.63
CA ALA A 91 8.98 0.06 3.62
C ALA A 91 7.59 0.49 3.14
N ARG A 92 7.50 1.61 2.41
CA ARG A 92 6.24 2.06 1.79
C ARG A 92 5.86 1.28 0.55
N TRP A 93 6.83 0.74 -0.19
CA TRP A 93 6.54 -0.20 -1.28
C TRP A 93 6.08 -1.57 -0.76
N CYS A 94 6.52 -2.02 0.41
CA CYS A 94 5.94 -3.20 1.06
C CYS A 94 4.57 -2.90 1.66
N ASN A 95 4.51 -1.83 2.47
CA ASN A 95 3.35 -1.42 3.26
C ASN A 95 2.72 -2.55 4.10
N ARG A 96 3.54 -3.45 4.64
CA ARG A 96 3.10 -4.62 5.40
C ARG A 96 3.97 -4.83 6.63
N GLN A 97 3.35 -4.83 7.81
CA GLN A 97 4.05 -5.00 9.09
C GLN A 97 4.84 -6.32 9.14
N SER A 98 4.22 -7.47 8.87
CA SER A 98 4.91 -8.76 9.06
C SER A 98 6.10 -8.95 8.12
N THR A 99 6.09 -8.31 6.96
CA THR A 99 7.28 -8.23 6.09
C THR A 99 8.39 -7.43 6.77
N LEU A 100 8.09 -6.23 7.28
CA LEU A 100 9.11 -5.38 7.91
C LEU A 100 9.63 -5.96 9.21
N ASP A 101 8.79 -6.65 9.98
CA ASP A 101 9.19 -7.35 11.21
C ASP A 101 10.06 -8.59 10.90
N ALA A 102 9.96 -9.18 9.71
CA ALA A 102 10.73 -10.34 9.29
C ALA A 102 12.07 -10.00 8.60
N LEU A 103 12.32 -8.74 8.26
CA LEU A 103 13.49 -8.29 7.50
C LEU A 103 14.35 -7.31 8.29
N SER A 104 15.65 -7.29 7.99
CA SER A 104 16.56 -6.23 8.42
C SER A 104 16.80 -5.25 7.27
N ALA A 105 16.95 -3.95 7.57
CA ALA A 105 17.35 -2.94 6.58
C ALA A 105 18.72 -3.23 5.95
N ASP A 106 19.58 -4.03 6.58
CA ASP A 106 20.85 -4.45 5.99
C ASP A 106 20.66 -5.35 4.74
N LEU A 107 19.56 -6.11 4.68
CA LEU A 107 19.27 -6.96 3.50
C LEU A 107 19.08 -6.12 2.22
N LEU A 108 18.70 -4.86 2.36
CA LEU A 108 18.57 -3.93 1.24
C LEU A 108 19.92 -3.66 0.54
N GLU A 109 21.05 -4.07 1.13
CA GLU A 109 22.36 -3.96 0.51
C GLU A 109 22.71 -5.10 -0.46
N SER A 110 21.88 -6.14 -0.59
CA SER A 110 22.04 -7.20 -1.59
C SER A 110 20.68 -7.58 -2.19
N PRO A 111 20.43 -7.24 -3.48
CA PRO A 111 19.21 -7.63 -4.17
C PRO A 111 18.94 -9.13 -4.11
N GLU A 112 19.97 -9.97 -4.25
CA GLU A 112 19.84 -11.42 -4.22
C GLU A 112 19.41 -11.93 -2.84
N ALA A 113 20.04 -11.42 -1.78
CA ALA A 113 19.68 -11.79 -0.41
C ALA A 113 18.27 -11.28 -0.04
N LEU A 114 17.93 -10.07 -0.46
CA LEU A 114 16.60 -9.50 -0.27
C LEU A 114 15.52 -10.32 -0.97
N ILE A 115 15.72 -10.68 -2.24
CA ILE A 115 14.78 -11.51 -3.01
C ILE A 115 14.58 -12.86 -2.32
N SER A 116 15.67 -13.54 -1.96
CA SER A 116 15.60 -14.83 -1.25
C SER A 116 14.84 -14.73 0.07
N ALA A 117 15.06 -13.66 0.84
CA ALA A 117 14.34 -13.41 2.09
C ALA A 117 12.84 -13.12 1.86
N LEU A 118 12.49 -12.35 0.81
CA LEU A 118 11.11 -12.05 0.46
C LEU A 118 10.34 -13.29 -0.03
N GLU A 119 10.99 -14.16 -0.80
CA GLU A 119 10.44 -15.44 -1.26
C GLU A 119 10.25 -16.44 -0.11
N SER A 120 11.06 -16.33 0.93
CA SER A 120 11.04 -17.22 2.10
C SER A 120 10.26 -16.64 3.30
N LEU A 121 9.43 -15.61 3.08
CA LEU A 121 8.65 -14.99 4.16
C LEU A 121 7.70 -16.00 4.82
N PRO A 122 7.57 -15.97 6.15
CA PRO A 122 6.65 -16.87 6.86
C PRO A 122 5.18 -16.56 6.54
N GLU A 123 4.88 -15.32 6.16
CA GLU A 123 3.54 -14.90 5.78
C GLU A 123 3.53 -14.17 4.42
N PRO A 124 3.37 -14.89 3.30
CA PRO A 124 3.14 -14.24 2.01
C PRO A 124 1.77 -13.52 1.98
N PRO A 125 1.55 -12.56 1.06
CA PRO A 125 2.52 -11.94 0.14
C PRO A 125 3.46 -10.91 0.78
N TRP A 126 4.61 -10.62 0.19
CA TRP A 126 5.57 -9.64 0.73
C TRP A 126 5.03 -8.21 0.90
N CYS A 127 3.95 -7.84 0.22
CA CYS A 127 3.40 -6.50 0.27
C CYS A 127 1.88 -6.48 0.45
N ASN A 128 1.36 -5.33 0.87
CA ASN A 128 -0.08 -5.08 0.91
C ASN A 128 -0.56 -4.56 -0.45
N TRP A 129 -1.51 -5.27 -1.07
CA TRP A 129 -2.10 -4.90 -2.37
C TRP A 129 -3.31 -3.98 -2.27
N THR A 130 -3.84 -3.76 -1.07
CA THR A 130 -5.10 -3.03 -0.86
C THR A 130 -4.92 -1.65 -0.26
N ALA A 131 -3.95 -1.49 0.64
CA ALA A 131 -3.62 -0.21 1.25
C ALA A 131 -2.43 0.43 0.52
N TYR A 132 -2.58 1.70 0.15
CA TYR A 132 -1.63 2.47 -0.66
C TYR A 132 -1.34 1.77 -1.99
N PRO A 133 -2.23 1.87 -3.00
CA PRO A 133 -1.99 1.25 -4.29
C PRO A 133 -0.70 1.79 -4.90
N VAL A 134 0.35 0.96 -4.89
CA VAL A 134 1.66 1.29 -5.43
C VAL A 134 1.70 0.85 -6.88
N GLY A 135 1.72 1.83 -7.78
CA GLY A 135 1.85 1.61 -9.22
C GLY A 135 3.30 1.32 -9.65
N PRO A 136 3.51 1.03 -10.95
CA PRO A 136 4.85 0.99 -11.52
C PRO A 136 5.51 2.37 -11.49
N VAL A 137 6.83 2.39 -11.49
CA VAL A 137 7.63 3.61 -11.69
C VAL A 137 8.24 3.60 -13.09
N ARG A 138 8.54 4.78 -13.64
CA ARG A 138 9.37 4.93 -14.84
C ARG A 138 10.58 5.77 -14.48
N TRP A 139 11.76 5.22 -14.69
CA TRP A 139 13.02 5.93 -14.44
C TRP A 139 13.90 5.80 -15.70
N GLN A 140 14.40 6.93 -16.19
CA GLN A 140 15.18 7.04 -17.43
C GLN A 140 14.54 6.33 -18.63
N GLY A 141 13.21 6.45 -18.78
CA GLY A 141 12.44 5.85 -19.87
C GLY A 141 12.14 4.35 -19.72
N GLN A 142 12.71 3.67 -18.72
CA GLN A 142 12.42 2.27 -18.41
C GLN A 142 11.34 2.15 -17.34
N ARG A 143 10.37 1.25 -17.56
CA ARG A 143 9.32 0.93 -16.59
C ARG A 143 9.77 -0.18 -15.65
N TYR A 144 9.57 0.02 -14.36
CA TYR A 144 9.80 -0.96 -13.30
C TYR A 144 8.48 -1.27 -12.60
N ASN A 145 8.19 -2.55 -12.39
CA ASN A 145 7.03 -2.94 -11.60
C ASN A 145 7.33 -2.72 -10.08
N ARG A 146 6.32 -2.93 -9.22
CA ARG A 146 6.47 -2.73 -7.76
C ARG A 146 7.58 -3.59 -7.15
N TRP A 147 7.76 -4.83 -7.63
CA TRP A 147 8.79 -5.75 -7.16
C TRP A 147 10.18 -5.23 -7.53
N ASP A 148 10.45 -5.02 -8.81
CA ASP A 148 11.77 -4.56 -9.30
C ASP A 148 12.14 -3.19 -8.71
N SER A 149 11.14 -2.33 -8.47
CA SER A 149 11.35 -1.04 -7.80
C SER A 149 11.92 -1.23 -6.40
N ALA A 150 11.30 -2.14 -5.63
CA ALA A 150 11.62 -2.37 -4.23
C ALA A 150 12.88 -3.22 -4.04
N THR A 151 13.14 -4.20 -4.91
CA THR A 151 14.24 -5.15 -4.73
C THR A 151 15.55 -4.71 -5.37
N ASP A 152 15.52 -3.80 -6.35
CA ASP A 152 16.70 -3.41 -7.11
C ASP A 152 16.77 -1.89 -7.37
N LEU A 153 15.74 -1.28 -7.97
CA LEU A 153 15.85 0.10 -8.45
C LEU A 153 16.22 1.08 -7.33
N PHE A 154 15.51 1.05 -6.20
CA PHE A 154 15.76 2.01 -5.12
C PHE A 154 17.15 1.92 -4.52
N ARG A 155 17.77 0.73 -4.51
CA ARG A 155 19.18 0.57 -4.15
C ARG A 155 20.08 1.35 -5.11
N ARG A 156 19.83 1.25 -6.43
CA ARG A 156 20.63 1.91 -7.46
C ARG A 156 20.46 3.43 -7.45
N ILE A 157 19.24 3.92 -7.22
CA ILE A 157 18.91 5.35 -7.34
C ILE A 157 18.90 6.11 -6.02
N ARG A 158 19.20 5.46 -4.88
CA ARG A 158 19.20 6.13 -3.56
C ARG A 158 20.04 7.42 -3.48
N PRO A 159 21.19 7.59 -4.17
CA PRO A 159 21.91 8.85 -4.13
C PRO A 159 21.13 9.97 -4.85
N GLU A 160 20.48 9.65 -5.98
CA GLU A 160 19.64 10.59 -6.73
C GLU A 160 18.39 10.97 -5.93
N LEU A 161 17.70 10.00 -5.33
CA LEU A 161 16.55 10.24 -4.46
C LEU A 161 16.93 11.14 -3.28
N THR A 162 18.03 10.82 -2.59
CA THR A 162 18.50 11.59 -1.42
C THR A 162 18.83 13.03 -1.81
N LYS A 163 19.61 13.22 -2.88
CA LYS A 163 19.92 14.57 -3.39
C LYS A 163 18.66 15.36 -3.75
N THR A 164 17.68 14.71 -4.37
CA THR A 164 16.43 15.33 -4.80
C THR A 164 15.58 15.78 -3.61
N ILE A 165 15.48 14.93 -2.58
CA ILE A 165 14.78 15.25 -1.34
C ILE A 165 15.48 16.42 -0.61
N CYS A 166 16.80 16.38 -0.46
CA CYS A 166 17.55 17.47 0.18
C CYS A 166 17.42 18.81 -0.56
N ALA A 167 17.37 18.79 -1.89
CA ALA A 167 17.22 19.99 -2.72
C ALA A 167 15.87 20.70 -2.52
N ALA A 168 14.86 20.02 -1.97
CA ALA A 168 13.57 20.63 -1.64
C ALA A 168 13.62 21.55 -0.42
N GLY A 169 14.71 21.54 0.36
CA GLY A 169 14.92 22.47 1.47
C GLY A 169 13.91 22.34 2.59
N GLY A 170 13.53 21.11 2.95
CA GLY A 170 12.57 20.83 4.01
C GLY A 170 11.11 20.76 3.57
N ASP A 171 10.79 21.19 2.35
CA ASP A 171 9.41 21.28 1.84
C ASP A 171 8.91 19.94 1.29
N VAL A 172 7.85 19.41 1.89
CA VAL A 172 7.31 18.08 1.59
C VAL A 172 6.63 18.04 0.21
N ILE A 173 5.90 19.08 -0.17
CA ILE A 173 5.24 19.15 -1.49
C ILE A 173 6.32 19.17 -2.56
N LYS A 174 7.31 20.06 -2.44
CA LYS A 174 8.42 20.15 -3.40
C LYS A 174 9.23 18.85 -3.48
N ALA A 175 9.52 18.22 -2.34
CA ALA A 175 10.24 16.94 -2.31
C ALA A 175 9.44 15.83 -3.00
N THR A 176 8.14 15.75 -2.73
CA THR A 176 7.25 14.75 -3.33
C THR A 176 7.17 14.95 -4.85
N GLU A 177 6.93 16.17 -5.31
CA GLU A 177 6.85 16.50 -6.74
C GLU A 177 8.18 16.25 -7.45
N ALA A 178 9.31 16.64 -6.84
CA ALA A 178 10.63 16.44 -7.43
C ALA A 178 10.99 14.96 -7.54
N VAL A 179 10.70 14.15 -6.52
CA VAL A 179 10.89 12.70 -6.59
C VAL A 179 9.93 12.06 -7.59
N ASN A 180 8.67 12.49 -7.66
CA ASN A 180 7.76 11.98 -8.69
C ASN A 180 8.19 12.42 -10.11
N GLY A 181 8.88 13.56 -10.24
CA GLY A 181 9.56 13.95 -11.46
C GLY A 181 10.65 12.97 -11.92
N LEU A 182 11.24 12.19 -10.99
CA LEU A 182 12.17 11.11 -11.30
C LEU A 182 11.49 9.77 -11.57
N LEU A 183 10.42 9.47 -10.82
CA LEU A 183 9.77 8.15 -10.80
C LEU A 183 8.54 8.04 -11.70
N HIS A 184 7.98 9.16 -12.16
CA HIS A 184 6.83 9.27 -13.05
C HIS A 184 5.67 8.31 -12.70
N MET A 185 5.27 8.32 -11.43
CA MET A 185 4.14 7.52 -10.95
C MET A 185 2.83 8.25 -11.23
N ASP A 186 1.80 7.48 -11.60
CA ASP A 186 0.42 7.99 -11.71
C ASP A 186 -0.17 8.33 -10.32
N ASN A 187 0.27 7.61 -9.29
CA ASN A 187 -0.08 7.83 -7.88
C ASN A 187 1.19 8.03 -7.06
N ASP A 188 1.48 9.28 -6.70
CA ASP A 188 2.65 9.68 -5.92
C ASP A 188 2.45 9.61 -4.40
N PHE A 189 1.27 9.20 -3.93
CA PHE A 189 0.99 9.04 -2.50
C PHE A 189 2.05 8.19 -1.76
N PRO A 190 2.56 7.06 -2.30
CA PRO A 190 3.65 6.31 -1.65
C PRO A 190 4.95 7.12 -1.49
N ILE A 191 5.26 8.01 -2.44
CA ILE A 191 6.41 8.92 -2.38
C ILE A 191 6.21 9.91 -1.25
N PHE A 192 5.04 10.58 -1.22
CA PHE A 192 4.66 11.50 -0.14
C PHE A 192 4.84 10.86 1.24
N MET A 193 4.34 9.64 1.41
CA MET A 193 4.46 8.92 2.68
C MET A 193 5.92 8.62 3.06
N ALA A 194 6.76 8.21 2.10
CA ALA A 194 8.17 7.94 2.37
C ALA A 194 8.95 9.21 2.71
N VAL A 195 8.66 10.33 2.04
CA VAL A 195 9.22 11.65 2.35
C VAL A 195 8.79 12.11 3.74
N MET A 196 7.52 11.94 4.11
CA MET A 196 7.03 12.33 5.43
C MET A 196 7.58 11.46 6.56
N ASP A 197 7.82 10.18 6.30
CA ASP A 197 8.45 9.32 7.31
C ASP A 197 9.90 9.73 7.58
N LEU A 198 10.59 10.32 6.60
CA LEU A 198 11.94 10.84 6.80
C LEU A 198 11.96 11.93 7.88
N ALA A 199 10.91 12.75 7.98
CA ALA A 199 10.79 13.81 8.97
C ALA A 199 10.80 13.28 10.43
N TRP A 200 10.42 12.02 10.67
CA TRP A 200 10.52 11.40 11.99
C TRP A 200 11.96 11.13 12.43
N PHE A 201 12.85 10.90 11.49
CA PHE A 201 14.26 10.55 11.76
C PHE A 201 15.19 11.73 11.55
N ARG A 202 14.92 12.54 10.52
CA ARG A 202 15.76 13.62 10.02
C ARG A 202 14.93 14.89 9.79
N PRO A 203 14.43 15.52 10.87
CA PRO A 203 13.70 16.78 10.79
C PRO A 203 14.56 17.94 10.26
N ASP A 204 15.89 17.75 10.22
CA ASP A 204 16.83 18.66 9.58
C ASP A 204 16.83 18.56 8.04
N ILE A 205 16.26 17.49 7.47
CA ILE A 205 16.16 17.27 6.01
C ILE A 205 14.74 17.54 5.50
N ILE A 206 13.72 17.08 6.23
CA ILE A 206 12.30 17.36 5.94
C ILE A 206 11.66 17.96 7.18
N ASP A 207 11.07 19.14 7.04
CA ASP A 207 10.40 19.83 8.14
C ASP A 207 9.04 19.14 8.41
N PRO A 208 8.82 18.56 9.60
CA PRO A 208 7.54 17.93 9.91
C PRO A 208 6.38 18.95 10.03
N ALA A 209 6.65 20.25 10.12
CA ALA A 209 5.66 21.33 10.04
C ALA A 209 5.43 21.84 8.60
N SER A 210 6.07 21.24 7.60
CA SER A 210 5.89 21.62 6.20
C SER A 210 4.45 21.38 5.72
N PRO A 211 3.92 22.24 4.82
CA PRO A 211 2.68 21.96 4.11
C PRO A 211 2.72 20.61 3.39
N VAL A 212 1.58 19.92 3.32
CA VAL A 212 1.46 18.62 2.66
C VAL A 212 0.49 18.67 1.48
N PRO A 213 0.62 17.76 0.49
CA PRO A 213 -0.35 17.64 -0.59
C PRO A 213 -1.75 17.28 -0.06
N THR A 214 -2.80 17.81 -0.68
CA THR A 214 -4.16 17.38 -0.39
C THR A 214 -4.45 16.04 -1.06
N GLY A 215 -4.65 14.98 -0.28
CA GLY A 215 -5.11 13.71 -0.80
C GLY A 215 -6.58 13.76 -1.25
N ILE A 216 -6.90 13.03 -2.32
CA ILE A 216 -8.28 12.91 -2.86
C ILE A 216 -9.30 12.46 -1.79
N GLY A 217 -8.81 11.73 -0.77
CA GLY A 217 -9.65 11.23 0.30
C GLY A 217 -9.92 12.23 1.42
N ALA A 218 -9.04 13.20 1.60
CA ALA A 218 -9.15 14.26 2.60
C ALA A 218 -9.95 15.45 2.07
N ALA A 219 -9.80 15.76 0.77
CA ALA A 219 -10.40 16.92 0.12
C ALA A 219 -11.87 17.17 0.50
N PRO A 220 -12.81 16.20 0.44
CA PRO A 220 -14.22 16.50 0.69
C PRO A 220 -14.54 17.01 2.11
N PHE A 221 -13.73 16.66 3.11
CA PHE A 221 -13.89 17.18 4.47
C PHE A 221 -13.05 18.45 4.69
N LEU A 222 -11.89 18.57 4.04
CA LEU A 222 -11.13 19.82 4.02
C LEU A 222 -11.93 20.97 3.37
N ASP A 223 -12.64 20.71 2.27
CA ASP A 223 -13.52 21.71 1.61
C ASP A 223 -14.56 22.28 2.61
N ARG A 224 -15.08 21.44 3.51
CA ARG A 224 -16.03 21.86 4.55
C ARG A 224 -15.37 22.69 5.65
N LEU A 225 -14.19 22.28 6.08
CA LEU A 225 -13.40 23.04 7.06
C LEU A 225 -12.98 24.39 6.48
N GLU A 226 -12.54 24.42 5.22
CA GLU A 226 -12.18 25.63 4.48
C GLU A 226 -13.36 26.60 4.44
N ALA A 227 -14.55 26.13 4.04
CA ALA A 227 -15.76 26.93 4.01
C ALA A 227 -16.18 27.43 5.41
N ALA A 228 -16.13 26.57 6.44
CA ALA A 228 -16.50 26.93 7.81
C ALA A 228 -15.54 27.96 8.43
N LEU A 229 -14.26 27.89 8.08
CA LEU A 229 -13.25 28.81 8.57
C LEU A 229 -13.13 30.07 7.71
N GLY A 230 -13.63 30.07 6.46
CA GLY A 230 -13.32 31.11 5.48
C GLY A 230 -11.81 31.18 5.20
N ALA A 231 -11.17 30.02 5.06
CA ALA A 231 -9.78 29.91 4.64
C ALA A 231 -9.68 29.99 3.11
N LYS A 232 -8.49 30.31 2.59
CA LYS A 232 -8.28 30.47 1.12
C LYS A 232 -8.02 29.15 0.41
N ASP A 233 -7.41 28.21 1.12
CA ASP A 233 -7.01 26.91 0.62
C ASP A 233 -6.87 25.90 1.78
N HIS A 234 -6.60 24.64 1.42
CA HIS A 234 -6.41 23.57 2.38
C HIS A 234 -5.19 23.73 3.28
N GLN A 235 -4.16 24.47 2.85
CA GLN A 235 -2.95 24.70 3.64
C GLN A 235 -3.24 25.70 4.76
N GLU A 236 -3.93 26.80 4.46
CA GLU A 236 -4.44 27.73 5.46
C GLU A 236 -5.45 27.06 6.38
N THR A 237 -6.32 26.20 5.83
CA THR A 237 -7.26 25.39 6.62
C THR A 237 -6.52 24.52 7.63
N ALA A 238 -5.47 23.80 7.22
CA ALA A 238 -4.67 22.97 8.12
C ALA A 238 -4.00 23.79 9.22
N GLN A 239 -3.41 24.93 8.88
CA GLN A 239 -2.78 25.82 9.87
C GLN A 239 -3.78 26.31 10.93
N ARG A 240 -4.97 26.76 10.51
CA ARG A 240 -6.03 27.18 11.44
C ARG A 240 -6.53 26.04 12.32
N MET A 241 -6.66 24.83 11.77
CA MET A 241 -7.06 23.66 12.56
C MET A 241 -6.01 23.29 13.62
N ILE A 242 -4.71 23.46 13.33
CA ILE A 242 -3.64 23.26 14.32
C ILE A 242 -3.75 24.29 15.46
N GLU A 243 -3.98 25.56 15.12
CA GLU A 243 -4.16 26.63 16.12
C GLU A 243 -5.37 26.40 17.02
N LEU A 244 -6.47 25.89 16.46
CA LEU A 244 -7.70 25.58 17.18
C LEU A 244 -7.59 24.32 18.08
N GLN A 245 -6.54 23.51 17.92
CA GLN A 245 -6.39 22.30 18.72
C GLN A 245 -6.33 22.59 20.22
N ALA A 246 -5.64 23.65 20.64
CA ALA A 246 -5.47 23.96 22.06
C ALA A 246 -6.81 24.30 22.77
N SER A 247 -7.78 24.87 22.05
CA SER A 247 -9.10 25.17 22.60
C SER A 247 -10.07 24.00 22.50
N HIS A 248 -10.00 23.19 21.44
CA HIS A 248 -10.92 22.09 21.21
C HIS A 248 -10.46 20.74 21.81
N TRP A 249 -9.17 20.56 22.01
CA TRP A 249 -8.59 19.33 22.55
C TRP A 249 -7.24 19.56 23.26
N PRO A 250 -7.23 20.26 24.40
CA PRO A 250 -6.00 20.57 25.14
C PRO A 250 -5.29 19.33 25.70
N GLU A 251 -5.98 18.23 25.91
CA GLU A 251 -5.41 16.96 26.41
C GLU A 251 -4.79 16.08 25.32
N ALA A 252 -4.73 16.57 24.07
CA ALA A 252 -4.12 15.84 22.98
C ALA A 252 -2.66 15.47 23.30
N LYS A 253 -2.24 14.26 22.91
CA LYS A 253 -0.89 13.71 23.17
C LYS A 253 0.24 14.62 22.69
N ARG A 254 0.03 15.34 21.59
CA ARG A 254 0.93 16.35 21.04
C ARG A 254 0.16 17.33 20.15
N ALA A 255 0.81 18.44 19.83
CA ALA A 255 0.33 19.33 18.79
C ALA A 255 0.25 18.59 17.43
N PHE A 256 -0.77 18.91 16.65
CA PHE A 256 -0.92 18.44 15.29
C PHE A 256 0.11 19.09 14.38
N GLN A 257 0.51 18.32 13.37
CA GLN A 257 1.29 18.74 12.22
C GLN A 257 0.38 18.75 10.99
N PRO A 258 0.76 19.42 9.89
CA PRO A 258 -0.07 19.48 8.69
C PRO A 258 -0.50 18.10 8.15
N ILE A 259 0.38 17.10 8.26
CA ILE A 259 0.04 15.71 7.89
C ILE A 259 -1.08 15.11 8.75
N ASP A 260 -1.17 15.46 10.03
CA ASP A 260 -2.25 14.95 10.88
C ASP A 260 -3.59 15.51 10.40
N ILE A 261 -3.65 16.80 10.01
CA ILE A 261 -4.89 17.38 9.50
C ILE A 261 -5.33 16.74 8.18
N GLU A 262 -4.41 16.51 7.23
CA GLU A 262 -4.71 15.81 5.97
C GLU A 262 -5.26 14.41 6.25
N TYR A 263 -4.55 13.66 7.09
CA TYR A 263 -4.90 12.28 7.42
C TYR A 263 -6.25 12.18 8.14
N LEU A 264 -6.45 13.02 9.16
CA LEU A 264 -7.66 13.06 9.96
C LEU A 264 -8.85 13.57 9.17
N ALA A 265 -8.66 14.49 8.22
CA ALA A 265 -9.73 14.89 7.32
C ALA A 265 -10.17 13.72 6.41
N CYS A 266 -9.24 12.88 5.96
CA CYS A 266 -9.57 11.65 5.24
C CYS A 266 -10.37 10.67 6.11
N GLU A 267 -10.00 10.50 7.39
CA GLU A 267 -10.74 9.67 8.34
C GLU A 267 -12.11 10.25 8.70
N CYS A 268 -12.22 11.58 8.91
CA CYS A 268 -13.48 12.29 9.12
C CYS A 268 -14.41 12.11 7.93
N ARG A 269 -13.89 12.26 6.70
CA ARG A 269 -14.67 12.00 5.49
C ARG A 269 -15.21 10.57 5.48
N LYS A 270 -14.40 9.56 5.84
CA LYS A 270 -14.88 8.16 5.94
C LYS A 270 -15.98 8.02 7.00
N TYR A 271 -15.79 8.60 8.18
CA TYR A 271 -16.73 8.53 9.29
C TYR A 271 -18.07 9.17 8.90
N TYR A 272 -18.03 10.41 8.40
CA TYR A 272 -19.22 11.13 7.99
C TYR A 272 -19.87 10.57 6.72
N SER A 273 -19.18 9.77 5.91
CA SER A 273 -19.83 9.00 4.84
C SER A 273 -20.77 7.92 5.41
N TYR A 274 -20.45 7.33 6.57
CA TYR A 274 -21.39 6.41 7.24
C TYR A 274 -22.53 7.17 7.90
N VAL A 275 -22.26 8.32 8.53
CA VAL A 275 -23.30 9.21 9.08
C VAL A 275 -24.29 9.65 7.98
N ASN A 276 -23.77 10.00 6.80
CA ASN A 276 -24.55 10.43 5.65
C ASN A 276 -25.24 9.27 4.90
N GLY A 277 -24.96 8.00 5.26
CA GLY A 277 -25.48 6.83 4.55
C GLY A 277 -24.91 6.62 3.14
N SER A 278 -23.89 7.38 2.72
CA SER A 278 -23.21 7.23 1.42
C SER A 278 -22.21 6.06 1.40
N LYS A 279 -21.99 5.41 2.55
CA LYS A 279 -21.08 4.26 2.69
C LYS A 279 -21.70 3.17 3.57
N ALA A 280 -21.53 1.91 3.15
CA ALA A 280 -22.04 0.73 3.85
C ALA A 280 -20.92 -0.09 4.56
N PHE A 281 -21.31 -0.83 5.60
CA PHE A 281 -20.42 -1.70 6.40
C PHE A 281 -20.16 -3.06 5.74
N GLU A 282 -19.54 -3.06 4.56
CA GLU A 282 -19.38 -4.27 3.74
C GLU A 282 -17.93 -4.53 3.30
N GLY A 283 -17.61 -5.81 3.02
CA GLY A 283 -16.29 -6.23 2.54
C GLY A 283 -15.14 -5.69 3.40
N LYS A 284 -14.18 -5.02 2.74
CA LYS A 284 -13.01 -4.41 3.41
C LYS A 284 -13.36 -3.27 4.38
N ASN A 285 -14.55 -2.69 4.28
CA ASN A 285 -14.98 -1.57 5.13
C ASN A 285 -15.51 -2.06 6.49
N ARG A 286 -15.88 -3.33 6.61
CA ARG A 286 -16.31 -3.92 7.87
C ARG A 286 -15.11 -4.18 8.79
N PHE A 287 -15.21 -3.67 10.01
CA PHE A 287 -14.29 -3.98 11.09
C PHE A 287 -14.76 -5.24 11.82
N LEU A 288 -13.80 -6.12 12.06
CA LEU A 288 -13.97 -7.32 12.87
C LEU A 288 -12.85 -7.30 13.89
N ALA A 289 -13.21 -7.21 15.17
CA ALA A 289 -12.25 -7.17 16.25
C ALA A 289 -11.30 -8.38 16.15
N ASN A 290 -10.01 -8.13 16.36
CA ASN A 290 -8.95 -9.15 16.31
C ASN A 290 -8.79 -9.87 14.96
N GLN A 291 -9.34 -9.34 13.87
CA GLN A 291 -9.17 -9.89 12.52
C GLN A 291 -8.61 -8.84 11.55
N SER A 292 -7.46 -9.18 10.94
CA SER A 292 -6.98 -8.47 9.75
C SER A 292 -8.03 -8.57 8.64
N PRO A 293 -8.14 -7.55 7.76
CA PRO A 293 -9.07 -7.63 6.64
C PRO A 293 -8.62 -8.79 5.75
N ARG A 294 -9.41 -9.87 5.68
CA ARG A 294 -9.10 -11.00 4.81
C ARG A 294 -9.33 -10.57 3.37
N ILE A 295 -8.27 -10.52 2.58
CA ILE A 295 -8.35 -10.46 1.12
C ILE A 295 -8.73 -11.87 0.64
N LEU A 296 -9.26 -12.01 -0.58
CA LEU A 296 -9.57 -13.31 -1.19
C LEU A 296 -8.39 -14.30 -1.18
N PHE A 297 -7.16 -13.79 -1.12
CA PHE A 297 -5.91 -14.56 -1.00
C PHE A 297 -5.49 -14.88 0.45
N ASP A 298 -6.12 -14.24 1.44
CA ASP A 298 -5.95 -14.53 2.89
C ASP A 298 -6.97 -15.56 3.38
N LEU A 299 -7.56 -16.34 2.47
CA LEU A 299 -8.28 -17.53 2.88
C LEU A 299 -7.27 -18.43 3.59
N PRO A 300 -7.46 -18.77 4.89
CA PRO A 300 -6.69 -19.85 5.46
C PRO A 300 -6.91 -21.04 4.54
N SER A 301 -5.84 -21.73 4.14
CA SER A 301 -5.99 -23.04 3.50
C SER A 301 -6.98 -23.80 4.36
N LYS A 302 -8.16 -24.10 3.83
CA LYS A 302 -9.14 -24.93 4.52
C LYS A 302 -8.58 -26.36 4.54
N HIS A 303 -7.51 -26.57 5.28
CA HIS A 303 -6.98 -27.86 5.65
C HIS A 303 -7.09 -27.89 7.16
N ALA A 304 -8.26 -28.32 7.61
CA ALA A 304 -8.41 -28.84 8.95
C ALA A 304 -7.57 -30.13 9.00
N GLY A 305 -6.30 -30.00 9.36
CA GLY A 305 -5.35 -31.10 9.42
C GLY A 305 -3.95 -30.61 9.06
N ASN A 306 -3.01 -30.77 9.98
CA ASN A 306 -1.60 -30.42 9.80
C ASN A 306 -0.85 -31.44 8.93
N GLU A 307 -1.57 -32.20 8.09
CA GLU A 307 -0.97 -33.13 7.14
C GLU A 307 -0.89 -32.45 5.78
N PRO A 308 0.31 -32.40 5.16
CA PRO A 308 0.43 -31.88 3.80
C PRO A 308 -0.46 -32.70 2.89
N LEU A 309 -1.29 -32.02 2.10
CA LEU A 309 -2.05 -32.64 1.04
C LEU A 309 -1.03 -33.14 0.00
N LEU A 310 -0.61 -34.39 0.16
CA LEU A 310 0.27 -35.08 -0.77
C LEU A 310 -0.52 -35.35 -2.05
N THR A 311 -0.54 -34.35 -2.93
CA THR A 311 -1.00 -34.56 -4.30
C THR A 311 0.06 -35.40 -5.01
N GLN A 312 -0.37 -36.32 -5.86
CA GLN A 312 0.53 -37.03 -6.79
C GLN A 312 0.90 -36.14 -8.00
N ILE A 313 0.89 -34.81 -7.80
CA ILE A 313 1.09 -33.81 -8.85
C ILE A 313 2.47 -33.19 -8.62
N HIS A 314 3.34 -33.36 -9.61
CA HIS A 314 4.69 -32.82 -9.59
C HIS A 314 4.84 -31.77 -10.69
N VAL A 315 5.32 -30.58 -10.33
CA VAL A 315 5.53 -29.46 -11.26
C VAL A 315 7.01 -29.39 -11.62
N ILE A 316 7.31 -29.40 -12.91
CA ILE A 316 8.68 -29.26 -13.44
C ILE A 316 8.82 -27.86 -14.04
N ALA A 317 9.52 -26.96 -13.32
CA ALA A 317 9.78 -25.59 -13.75
C ALA A 317 11.26 -25.37 -14.10
N GLY A 318 11.56 -24.38 -14.94
CA GLY A 318 12.93 -24.08 -15.38
C GLY A 318 12.97 -23.23 -16.64
N GLY A 319 14.12 -22.59 -16.92
CA GLY A 319 14.30 -21.69 -18.07
C GLY A 319 14.15 -22.38 -19.44
N PRO A 320 14.01 -21.62 -20.53
CA PRO A 320 14.02 -22.17 -21.89
C PRO A 320 15.24 -23.07 -22.12
N CYS A 321 15.08 -24.16 -22.88
CA CYS A 321 16.15 -25.12 -23.19
C CYS A 321 16.78 -25.86 -21.98
N SER A 322 16.20 -25.80 -20.78
CA SER A 322 16.71 -26.52 -19.60
C SER A 322 16.39 -28.03 -19.55
N GLY A 323 15.96 -28.62 -20.67
CA GLY A 323 15.65 -30.05 -20.77
C GLY A 323 14.29 -30.50 -20.22
N LYS A 324 13.41 -29.58 -19.80
CA LYS A 324 12.09 -29.90 -19.22
C LYS A 324 11.25 -30.81 -20.13
N THR A 325 11.13 -30.46 -21.40
CA THR A 325 10.35 -31.22 -22.38
C THR A 325 10.91 -32.63 -22.58
N THR A 326 12.23 -32.80 -22.51
CA THR A 326 12.90 -34.12 -22.56
C THR A 326 12.55 -34.95 -21.33
N LEU A 327 12.57 -34.34 -20.15
CA LEU A 327 12.23 -35.00 -18.89
C LEU A 327 10.75 -35.41 -18.84
N LEU A 328 9.85 -34.52 -19.28
CA LEU A 328 8.41 -34.79 -19.40
C LEU A 328 8.13 -35.98 -20.35
N LYS A 329 8.85 -36.08 -21.48
CA LYS A 329 8.74 -37.24 -22.39
C LYS A 329 9.19 -38.54 -21.72
N ALA A 330 10.31 -38.53 -20.99
CA ALA A 330 10.79 -39.70 -20.26
C ALA A 330 9.77 -40.17 -19.20
N PHE A 331 9.10 -39.23 -18.51
CA PHE A 331 8.01 -39.57 -17.59
C PHE A 331 6.79 -40.15 -18.31
N ALA A 332 6.41 -39.61 -19.46
CA ALA A 332 5.31 -40.16 -20.25
C ALA A 332 5.62 -41.60 -20.73
N GLU A 333 6.85 -41.87 -21.19
CA GLU A 333 7.32 -43.20 -21.58
C GLU A 333 7.36 -44.20 -20.42
N ALA A 334 7.65 -43.70 -19.21
CA ALA A 334 7.57 -44.49 -17.97
C ALA A 334 6.13 -44.70 -17.45
N GLY A 335 5.12 -44.22 -18.18
CA GLY A 335 3.70 -44.46 -17.90
C GLY A 335 3.04 -43.42 -16.99
N TYR A 336 3.70 -42.30 -16.71
CA TYR A 336 3.11 -41.20 -15.94
C TYR A 336 2.18 -40.36 -16.81
N ARG A 337 1.06 -39.89 -16.25
CA ARG A 337 0.24 -38.85 -16.89
C ARG A 337 1.02 -37.54 -16.85
N VAL A 338 1.29 -36.98 -18.03
CA VAL A 338 2.03 -35.74 -18.20
C VAL A 338 1.16 -34.73 -18.91
N GLU A 339 1.00 -33.56 -18.30
CA GLU A 339 0.35 -32.41 -18.92
C GLU A 339 1.44 -31.41 -19.34
N VAL A 340 1.47 -31.06 -20.61
CA VAL A 340 2.40 -30.07 -21.17
C VAL A 340 1.84 -28.65 -21.01
N GLU A 341 2.70 -27.65 -21.03
CA GLU A 341 2.29 -26.25 -20.99
C GLU A 341 1.33 -25.93 -22.14
N THR A 342 0.18 -25.31 -21.82
CA THR A 342 -0.86 -24.95 -22.79
C THR A 342 -0.33 -24.12 -23.95
N ALA A 343 0.59 -23.18 -23.68
CA ALA A 343 1.23 -22.40 -24.73
C ALA A 343 2.04 -23.28 -25.70
N GLU A 344 2.77 -24.29 -25.21
CA GLU A 344 3.55 -25.20 -26.05
C GLU A 344 2.64 -26.13 -26.87
N ARG A 345 1.55 -26.62 -26.28
CA ARG A 345 0.51 -27.38 -27.00
C ARG A 345 -0.08 -26.59 -28.16
N MET A 346 -0.51 -25.35 -27.91
CA MET A 346 -1.09 -24.50 -28.95
C MET A 346 -0.09 -24.19 -30.08
N ILE A 347 1.20 -24.04 -29.78
CA ILE A 347 2.24 -23.86 -30.80
C ILE A 347 2.42 -25.12 -31.63
N GLN A 348 2.45 -26.30 -31.00
CA GLN A 348 2.58 -27.57 -31.72
C GLN A 348 1.38 -27.83 -32.64
N GLU A 349 0.17 -27.52 -32.18
CA GLU A 349 -1.06 -27.62 -32.98
C GLU A 349 -1.03 -26.68 -34.19
N GLY A 350 -0.65 -25.42 -33.99
CA GLY A 350 -0.54 -24.45 -35.09
C GLY A 350 0.57 -24.80 -36.08
N LEU A 351 1.71 -25.30 -35.60
CA LEU A 351 2.79 -25.82 -36.46
C LEU A 351 2.32 -27.02 -37.29
N ALA A 352 1.55 -27.94 -36.71
CA ALA A 352 0.96 -29.08 -37.43
C ALA A 352 -0.06 -28.64 -38.49
N GLN A 353 -0.68 -27.47 -38.31
CA GLN A 353 -1.60 -26.84 -39.26
C GLN A 353 -0.89 -25.95 -40.30
N GLY A 354 0.45 -25.95 -40.33
CA GLY A 354 1.26 -25.22 -41.30
C GLY A 354 1.47 -23.73 -40.98
N GLN A 355 1.11 -23.28 -39.78
CA GLN A 355 1.37 -21.92 -39.30
C GLN A 355 2.73 -21.86 -38.62
N THR A 356 3.45 -20.74 -38.76
CA THR A 356 4.69 -20.52 -38.03
C THR A 356 4.43 -20.04 -36.60
N ALA A 357 5.36 -20.32 -35.69
CA ALA A 357 5.29 -19.84 -34.31
C ALA A 357 5.33 -18.29 -34.19
N GLN A 358 5.76 -17.61 -35.26
CA GLN A 358 5.74 -16.15 -35.38
C GLN A 358 4.36 -15.63 -35.80
N GLU A 359 3.68 -16.32 -36.73
CA GLU A 359 2.30 -16.00 -37.13
C GLU A 359 1.30 -16.25 -36.00
N LEU A 360 1.47 -17.35 -35.26
CA LEU A 360 0.65 -17.67 -34.08
C LEU A 360 0.74 -16.60 -32.97
N ARG A 361 1.88 -15.91 -32.89
CA ARG A 361 2.14 -14.85 -31.90
C ARG A 361 2.12 -13.45 -32.50
N ALA A 362 1.55 -13.28 -33.70
CA ALA A 362 1.48 -11.98 -34.37
C ALA A 362 0.70 -10.94 -33.55
N ASP A 363 -0.29 -11.39 -32.77
CA ASP A 363 -0.92 -10.63 -31.70
C ASP A 363 -0.62 -11.26 -30.33
N PRO A 364 0.41 -10.77 -29.62
CA PRO A 364 0.80 -11.33 -28.33
C PRO A 364 -0.29 -11.27 -27.25
N MET A 365 -1.18 -10.26 -27.30
CA MET A 365 -2.21 -10.07 -26.28
C MET A 365 -3.37 -11.04 -26.49
N ALA A 366 -3.85 -11.17 -27.74
CA ALA A 366 -4.87 -12.15 -28.08
C ALA A 366 -4.37 -13.58 -27.84
N TRP A 367 -3.11 -13.86 -28.21
CA TRP A 367 -2.48 -15.15 -27.93
C TRP A 367 -2.45 -15.47 -26.44
N GLN A 368 -2.01 -14.54 -25.59
CA GLN A 368 -1.93 -14.76 -24.15
C GLN A 368 -3.31 -14.92 -23.50
N GLN A 369 -4.33 -14.19 -23.96
CA GLN A 369 -5.71 -14.36 -23.50
C GLN A 369 -6.26 -15.75 -23.86
N GLU A 370 -5.94 -16.25 -25.05
CA GLU A 370 -6.35 -17.59 -25.49
C GLU A 370 -5.66 -18.70 -24.68
N VAL A 371 -4.37 -18.56 -24.37
CA VAL A 371 -3.64 -19.48 -23.46
C VAL A 371 -4.35 -19.54 -22.10
N LEU A 372 -4.66 -18.39 -21.50
CA LEU A 372 -5.36 -18.33 -20.21
C LEU A 372 -6.77 -18.93 -20.27
N ARG A 373 -7.49 -18.73 -21.37
CA ARG A 373 -8.82 -19.31 -21.60
C ARG A 373 -8.76 -20.84 -21.65
N GLN A 374 -7.76 -21.39 -22.34
CA GLN A 374 -7.56 -22.84 -22.41
C GLN A 374 -7.08 -23.43 -21.09
N ASP A 375 -6.19 -22.75 -20.36
CA ASP A 375 -5.79 -23.15 -19.02
C ASP A 375 -7.01 -23.24 -18.10
N HIS A 376 -7.89 -22.24 -18.13
CA HIS A 376 -9.12 -22.26 -17.34
C HIS A 376 -10.02 -23.46 -17.67
N ALA A 377 -10.11 -23.83 -18.94
CA ALA A 377 -10.92 -24.96 -19.39
C ALA A 377 -10.36 -26.33 -18.95
N LEU A 378 -9.07 -26.45 -18.63
CA LEU A 378 -8.48 -27.69 -18.12
C LEU A 378 -8.91 -28.02 -16.68
N PHE A 379 -9.43 -27.03 -15.95
CA PHE A 379 -9.85 -27.16 -14.55
C PHE A 379 -11.37 -27.10 -14.35
N GLN A 380 -12.16 -27.08 -15.43
CA GLN A 380 -13.60 -27.33 -15.44
C GLN A 380 -13.87 -28.79 -15.80
#